data_AF-A0A4R3E073-F1
#
_entry.id   AF-A0A4R3E073-F1
#
_cell.length_a   1.000
_cell.length_b   1.000
_cell.length_c   1.000
_cell.angle_alpha   90.00
_cell.angle_beta   90.00
_cell.angle_gamma   90.00
#
_symmetry.space_group_name_H-M   'P 1'
#
loop_
_entity.id
_entity.type
_entity.pdbx_description
1 polymer ?
#
loop_
_entity_poly.entity_id
_entity_poly.type
_entity_poly.pdbx_seq_one_letter_code
_entity_poly.pdbx_strand_id
1 'polypeptide(L)'
;MGALQLKQTAHFGSLFPLAQKLQAGELVSADVLNRYVRLADNVTSGEYCRSDIVLAGATVILADLDRQNQSQDYDAWADAMSRGDRYFVHAISCTPTNGNYWLRLALIRRAVAERPAELAAFMRESVLMAPADQDIILARFAFWNQASAATLEAAKISVESDIKIVLENGNAFQIVPAIKNVGSNLAPYFREVAQSVSADKIAIFKKAGLDASALP
;
A
#
# COMPACT_ATOMS: atom_id res chain seq x y z
N MET A 1 -27.21 -21.33 5.27
CA MET A 1 -25.96 -20.54 5.12
C MET A 1 -24.80 -21.30 4.49
N GLY A 2 -24.70 -22.64 4.54
CA GLY A 2 -23.54 -23.38 4.00
C GLY A 2 -23.41 -23.49 2.46
N ALA A 3 -24.51 -23.56 1.71
CA ALA A 3 -24.44 -23.81 0.25
C ALA A 3 -23.88 -22.62 -0.56
N LEU A 4 -24.18 -21.37 -0.16
CA LEU A 4 -23.67 -20.17 -0.83
C LEU A 4 -22.16 -20.00 -0.61
N GLN A 5 -21.68 -20.23 0.62
CA GLN A 5 -20.26 -20.19 0.94
C GLN A 5 -19.49 -21.29 0.19
N LEU A 6 -20.06 -22.49 0.10
CA LEU A 6 -19.45 -23.59 -0.66
C LEU A 6 -19.35 -23.25 -2.16
N LYS A 7 -20.39 -22.65 -2.74
CA LYS A 7 -20.38 -22.21 -4.15
C LYS A 7 -19.31 -21.14 -4.40
N GLN A 8 -19.18 -20.16 -3.50
CA GLN A 8 -18.12 -19.14 -3.58
C GLN A 8 -16.72 -19.75 -3.45
N THR A 9 -16.54 -20.71 -2.53
CA THR A 9 -15.26 -21.42 -2.39
C THR A 9 -14.93 -22.24 -3.64
N ALA A 10 -15.90 -22.93 -4.24
CA ALA A 10 -15.68 -23.64 -5.49
C ALA A 10 -15.33 -22.69 -6.65
N HIS A 11 -15.95 -21.52 -6.69
CA HIS A 11 -15.74 -20.55 -7.76
C HIS A 11 -14.40 -19.81 -7.68
N PHE A 12 -14.00 -19.39 -6.46
CA PHE A 12 -12.80 -18.58 -6.22
C PHE A 12 -11.64 -19.35 -5.57
N GLY A 13 -11.82 -20.64 -5.31
CA GLY A 13 -10.88 -21.47 -4.55
C GLY A 13 -9.47 -21.50 -5.12
N SER A 14 -9.33 -21.28 -6.42
CA SER A 14 -8.04 -21.22 -7.10
C SER A 14 -7.26 -19.92 -6.83
N LEU A 15 -7.91 -18.82 -6.42
CA LEU A 15 -7.23 -17.57 -6.05
C LEU A 15 -6.29 -17.78 -4.86
N PHE A 16 -6.68 -18.60 -3.87
CA PHE A 16 -5.93 -18.82 -2.64
C PHE A 16 -4.51 -19.38 -2.85
N PRO A 17 -4.32 -20.53 -3.54
CA PRO A 17 -2.98 -21.07 -3.75
C PRO A 17 -2.12 -20.14 -4.61
N LEU A 18 -2.70 -19.39 -5.55
CA LEU A 18 -1.93 -18.42 -6.32
C LEU A 18 -1.50 -17.23 -5.45
N ALA A 19 -2.41 -16.66 -4.66
CA ALA A 19 -2.10 -15.56 -3.75
C ALA A 19 -0.99 -15.95 -2.77
N GLN A 20 -1.01 -17.18 -2.24
CA GLN A 20 0.04 -17.69 -1.37
C GLN A 20 1.41 -17.73 -2.07
N LYS A 21 1.47 -18.21 -3.31
CA LYS A 21 2.71 -18.22 -4.11
C LYS A 21 3.25 -16.81 -4.36
N LEU A 22 2.36 -15.87 -4.71
CA LEU A 22 2.73 -14.48 -4.94
C LEU A 22 3.26 -13.82 -3.67
N GLN A 23 2.61 -14.05 -2.52
CA GLN A 23 3.08 -13.55 -1.22
C GLN A 23 4.42 -14.16 -0.79
N ALA A 24 4.69 -15.41 -1.17
CA ALA A 24 5.98 -16.06 -0.95
C ALA A 24 7.09 -15.58 -1.90
N GLY A 25 6.77 -14.70 -2.86
CA GLY A 25 7.72 -14.21 -3.86
C GLY A 25 8.06 -15.24 -4.95
N GLU A 26 7.24 -16.28 -5.13
CA GLU A 26 7.45 -17.28 -6.18
C GLU A 26 7.19 -16.68 -7.57
N LEU A 27 7.99 -17.11 -8.56
CA LEU A 27 7.81 -16.72 -9.95
C LEU A 27 6.56 -17.39 -10.53
N VAL A 28 5.62 -16.56 -11.01
CA VAL A 28 4.41 -17.00 -11.72
C VAL A 28 4.48 -16.51 -13.16
N SER A 29 4.22 -17.36 -14.15
CA SER A 29 4.23 -16.92 -15.56
C SER A 29 3.14 -15.88 -15.86
N ALA A 30 3.34 -15.07 -16.90
CA ALA A 30 2.36 -14.05 -17.32
C ALA A 30 1.01 -14.69 -17.70
N ASP A 31 1.03 -15.80 -18.44
CA ASP A 31 -0.20 -16.52 -18.84
C ASP A 31 -0.99 -17.09 -17.68
N VAL A 32 -0.30 -17.56 -16.63
CA VAL A 32 -0.96 -17.97 -15.40
C VAL A 32 -1.59 -16.74 -14.76
N LEU A 33 -0.82 -15.69 -14.49
CA LEU A 33 -1.36 -14.50 -13.82
C LEU A 33 -2.57 -13.90 -14.56
N ASN A 34 -2.50 -13.73 -15.88
CA ASN A 34 -3.59 -13.17 -16.70
C ASN A 34 -4.91 -13.94 -16.57
N ARG A 35 -4.86 -15.27 -16.39
CA ARG A 35 -6.06 -16.07 -16.13
C ARG A 35 -6.70 -15.74 -14.79
N TYR A 36 -5.86 -15.55 -13.77
CA TYR A 36 -6.33 -15.27 -12.41
C TYR A 36 -6.72 -13.81 -12.21
N VAL A 37 -6.16 -12.87 -12.97
CA VAL A 37 -6.62 -11.47 -13.00
C VAL A 37 -8.08 -11.39 -13.43
N ARG A 38 -8.47 -12.11 -14.48
CA ARG A 38 -9.89 -12.18 -14.90
C ARG A 38 -10.79 -12.78 -13.82
N LEU A 39 -10.31 -13.80 -13.10
CA LEU A 39 -11.04 -14.38 -11.98
C LEU A 39 -11.17 -13.40 -10.80
N ALA A 40 -10.11 -12.64 -10.51
CA ALA A 40 -10.13 -11.60 -9.49
C ALA A 40 -11.10 -10.46 -9.89
N ASP A 41 -11.14 -10.05 -11.15
CA ASP A 41 -12.09 -9.04 -11.64
C ASP A 41 -13.56 -9.46 -11.41
N ASN A 42 -13.86 -10.76 -11.55
CA ASN A 42 -15.19 -11.30 -11.23
C ASN A 42 -15.61 -11.17 -9.75
N VAL A 43 -14.67 -10.95 -8.83
CA VAL A 43 -14.99 -10.64 -7.43
C VAL A 43 -15.75 -9.32 -7.35
N THR A 44 -15.36 -8.33 -8.15
CA THR A 44 -16.01 -7.01 -8.20
C THR A 44 -17.35 -7.05 -8.91
N SER A 45 -17.42 -7.66 -10.09
CA SER A 45 -18.66 -7.70 -10.90
C SER A 45 -19.77 -8.53 -10.26
N GLY A 46 -19.40 -9.50 -9.43
CA GLY A 46 -20.35 -10.28 -8.63
C GLY A 46 -20.57 -9.76 -7.21
N GLU A 47 -20.04 -8.58 -6.87
CA GLU A 47 -20.17 -7.91 -5.57
C GLU A 47 -19.83 -8.81 -4.36
N TYR A 48 -18.82 -9.68 -4.51
CA TYR A 48 -18.45 -10.63 -3.47
C TYR A 48 -17.63 -9.95 -2.37
N CYS A 49 -18.11 -10.02 -1.12
CA CYS A 49 -17.45 -9.41 0.05
C CYS A 49 -16.84 -10.41 1.06
N ARG A 50 -16.67 -11.68 0.70
CA ARG A 50 -16.02 -12.64 1.59
C ARG A 50 -14.54 -12.29 1.73
N SER A 51 -14.09 -11.96 2.95
CA SER A 51 -12.81 -11.30 3.18
C SER A 51 -11.60 -12.08 2.65
N ASP A 52 -11.60 -13.41 2.75
CA ASP A 52 -10.57 -14.28 2.18
C ASP A 52 -10.49 -14.17 0.65
N ILE A 53 -11.63 -14.18 -0.04
CA ILE A 53 -11.72 -14.03 -1.50
C ILE A 53 -11.23 -12.65 -1.93
N VAL A 54 -11.69 -11.60 -1.25
CA VAL A 54 -11.29 -10.21 -1.56
C VAL A 54 -9.78 -10.03 -1.33
N LEU A 55 -9.23 -10.59 -0.26
CA LEU A 55 -7.79 -10.51 0.00
C LEU A 55 -6.96 -11.29 -1.04
N ALA A 56 -7.39 -12.48 -1.42
CA ALA A 56 -6.72 -13.28 -2.43
C ALA A 56 -6.76 -12.59 -3.81
N GLY A 57 -7.91 -12.05 -4.19
CA GLY A 57 -8.03 -11.27 -5.43
C GLY A 57 -7.21 -9.98 -5.40
N ALA A 58 -7.18 -9.25 -4.28
CA ALA A 58 -6.32 -8.07 -4.12
C ALA A 58 -4.84 -8.40 -4.36
N THR A 59 -4.38 -9.54 -3.84
CA THR A 59 -3.00 -10.02 -4.04
C THR A 59 -2.70 -10.26 -5.52
N VAL A 60 -3.63 -10.87 -6.25
CA VAL A 60 -3.50 -11.13 -7.69
C VAL A 60 -3.49 -9.83 -8.49
N ILE A 61 -4.38 -8.88 -8.16
CA ILE A 61 -4.47 -7.57 -8.83
C ILE A 61 -3.20 -6.74 -8.60
N LEU A 62 -2.64 -6.75 -7.38
CA LEU A 62 -1.36 -6.07 -7.11
C LEU A 62 -0.21 -6.70 -7.91
N ALA A 63 -0.16 -8.03 -7.99
CA ALA A 63 0.87 -8.70 -8.79
C ALA A 63 0.75 -8.44 -10.30
N ASP A 64 -0.45 -8.14 -10.81
CA ASP A 64 -0.64 -7.65 -12.18
C ASP A 64 -0.05 -6.25 -12.34
N LEU A 65 -0.43 -5.33 -11.45
CA LEU A 65 0.06 -3.95 -11.44
C LEU A 65 1.60 -3.88 -11.38
N ASP A 66 2.24 -4.71 -10.56
CA ASP A 66 3.70 -4.76 -10.40
C ASP A 66 4.45 -5.15 -11.68
N ARG A 67 3.76 -5.75 -12.67
CA ARG A 67 4.36 -6.15 -13.95
C ARG A 67 4.16 -5.12 -15.06
N GLN A 68 3.29 -4.15 -14.84
CA GLN A 68 2.95 -3.18 -15.88
C GLN A 68 3.98 -2.06 -15.95
N ASN A 69 4.29 -1.62 -17.17
CA ASN A 69 5.19 -0.52 -17.41
C ASN A 69 4.62 0.39 -18.50
N GLN A 70 4.21 1.60 -18.10
CA GLN A 70 3.64 2.61 -18.99
C GLN A 70 4.54 2.96 -20.19
N SER A 71 5.87 2.82 -20.05
CA SER A 71 6.81 3.14 -21.12
C SER A 71 7.00 1.99 -22.12
N GLN A 72 6.58 0.78 -21.77
CA GLN A 72 6.65 -0.40 -22.66
C GLN A 72 5.32 -0.67 -23.33
N ASP A 73 4.22 -0.60 -22.57
CA ASP A 73 2.86 -0.82 -23.05
C ASP A 73 1.89 0.04 -22.23
N TYR A 74 1.55 1.22 -22.78
CA TYR A 74 0.69 2.18 -22.11
C TYR A 74 -0.75 1.66 -21.96
N ASP A 75 -1.28 0.98 -22.97
CA ASP A 75 -2.67 0.51 -22.97
C ASP A 75 -2.86 -0.60 -21.93
N ALA A 76 -1.94 -1.57 -21.89
CA ALA A 76 -1.97 -2.62 -20.87
C ALA A 76 -1.81 -2.05 -19.45
N TRP A 77 -0.93 -1.06 -19.28
CA TRP A 77 -0.76 -0.35 -18.01
C TRP A 77 -2.03 0.39 -17.60
N ALA A 78 -2.66 1.16 -18.50
CA ALA A 78 -3.85 1.93 -18.22
C ALA A 78 -5.04 1.02 -17.86
N ASP A 79 -5.19 -0.09 -18.58
CA ASP A 79 -6.21 -1.10 -18.30
C ASP A 79 -6.01 -1.75 -16.92
N ALA A 80 -4.77 -2.06 -16.54
CA ALA A 80 -4.46 -2.61 -15.23
C ALA A 80 -4.74 -1.59 -14.11
N MET A 81 -4.37 -0.32 -14.30
CA MET A 81 -4.68 0.75 -13.34
C MET A 81 -6.19 0.92 -13.16
N SER A 82 -6.97 0.88 -14.26
CA SER A 82 -8.43 0.95 -14.22
C SER A 82 -9.06 -0.24 -13.48
N ARG A 83 -8.56 -1.46 -13.72
CA ARG A 83 -8.97 -2.67 -12.97
C ARG A 83 -8.63 -2.54 -11.50
N GLY A 84 -7.41 -2.11 -11.18
CA GLY A 84 -6.94 -1.91 -9.81
C GLY A 84 -7.83 -0.91 -9.04
N ASP A 85 -8.14 0.24 -9.65
CA ASP A 85 -9.01 1.24 -9.04
C ASP A 85 -10.38 0.66 -8.67
N ARG A 86 -11.06 0.03 -9.64
CA ARG A 86 -12.36 -0.62 -9.40
C ARG A 86 -12.27 -1.70 -8.31
N TYR A 87 -11.20 -2.49 -8.34
CA TYR A 87 -11.00 -3.56 -7.36
C TYR A 87 -10.87 -3.01 -5.94
N PHE A 88 -10.03 -2.01 -5.74
CA PHE A 88 -9.81 -1.47 -4.39
C PHE A 88 -10.97 -0.60 -3.90
N VAL A 89 -11.73 0.06 -4.78
CA VAL A 89 -13.01 0.68 -4.41
C VAL A 89 -13.99 -0.37 -3.88
N HIS A 90 -14.13 -1.50 -4.58
CA HIS A 90 -14.96 -2.63 -4.12
C HIS A 90 -14.44 -3.20 -2.79
N ALA A 91 -13.14 -3.48 -2.69
CA ALA A 91 -12.53 -4.03 -1.48
C ALA A 91 -12.75 -3.13 -0.24
N ILE A 92 -12.65 -1.80 -0.42
CA ILE A 92 -12.96 -0.82 0.62
C ILE A 92 -14.44 -0.87 1.00
N SER A 93 -15.37 -0.97 0.03
CA SER A 93 -16.81 -1.08 0.34
C SER A 93 -17.14 -2.35 1.15
N CYS A 94 -16.41 -3.44 0.92
CA CYS A 94 -16.57 -4.69 1.67
C CYS A 94 -15.89 -4.65 3.05
N THR A 95 -14.77 -3.94 3.20
CA THR A 95 -14.00 -3.88 4.46
C THR A 95 -13.34 -2.51 4.62
N PRO A 96 -14.12 -1.48 5.01
CA PRO A 96 -13.63 -0.09 5.08
C PRO A 96 -12.62 0.11 6.20
N THR A 97 -12.54 -0.82 7.15
CA THR A 97 -11.58 -0.80 8.27
C THR A 97 -10.22 -1.43 7.91
N ASN A 98 -9.98 -1.80 6.65
CA ASN A 98 -8.69 -2.31 6.22
C ASN A 98 -7.80 -1.17 5.70
N GLY A 99 -6.85 -0.72 6.52
CA GLY A 99 -5.95 0.39 6.18
C GLY A 99 -5.05 0.13 4.97
N ASN A 100 -4.75 -1.14 4.64
CA ASN A 100 -3.96 -1.48 3.47
C ASN A 100 -4.76 -1.21 2.18
N TYR A 101 -6.07 -1.45 2.14
CA TYR A 101 -6.87 -1.18 0.94
C TYR A 101 -6.91 0.30 0.57
N TRP A 102 -7.05 1.18 1.57
CA TRP A 102 -6.95 2.62 1.36
C TRP A 102 -5.60 3.06 0.81
N LEU A 103 -4.50 2.50 1.34
CA LEU A 103 -3.15 2.75 0.83
C LEU A 103 -2.98 2.26 -0.62
N ARG A 104 -3.47 1.07 -0.94
CA ARG A 104 -3.36 0.53 -2.31
C ARG A 104 -4.13 1.38 -3.32
N LEU A 105 -5.33 1.85 -2.96
CA LEU A 105 -6.08 2.79 -3.80
C LEU A 105 -5.32 4.10 -4.00
N ALA A 106 -4.73 4.67 -2.93
CA ALA A 106 -3.92 5.88 -3.03
C ALA A 106 -2.70 5.70 -3.95
N LEU A 107 -1.99 4.57 -3.85
CA LEU A 107 -0.87 4.25 -4.73
C LEU A 107 -1.28 4.17 -6.21
N ILE A 108 -2.39 3.50 -6.52
CA ILE A 108 -2.92 3.37 -7.89
C ILE A 108 -3.29 4.76 -8.44
N ARG A 109 -4.06 5.54 -7.68
CA ARG A 109 -4.49 6.87 -8.14
C ARG A 109 -3.32 7.83 -8.32
N ARG A 110 -2.33 7.80 -7.44
CA ARG A 110 -1.10 8.60 -7.58
C ARG A 110 -0.32 8.22 -8.84
N ALA A 111 -0.22 6.92 -9.16
CA ALA A 111 0.47 6.45 -10.35
C ALA A 111 -0.18 6.95 -11.66
N VAL A 112 -1.50 7.16 -11.65
CA VAL A 112 -2.23 7.74 -12.79
C VAL A 112 -2.13 9.27 -12.80
N ALA A 113 -2.49 9.90 -11.69
CA ALA A 113 -2.44 11.36 -11.53
C ALA A 113 -2.43 11.73 -10.05
N GLU A 114 -1.44 12.53 -9.66
CA GLU A 114 -1.34 12.99 -8.29
C GLU A 114 -2.33 14.12 -7.99
N ARG A 115 -3.37 13.82 -7.20
CA ARG A 115 -4.39 14.78 -6.73
C ARG A 115 -4.28 14.98 -5.22
N PRO A 116 -3.56 16.02 -4.74
CA PRO A 116 -3.15 16.15 -3.35
C PRO A 116 -4.24 15.94 -2.30
N ALA A 117 -5.38 16.64 -2.41
CA ALA A 117 -6.44 16.57 -1.42
C ALA A 117 -7.14 15.20 -1.37
N GLU A 118 -7.33 14.57 -2.54
CA GLU A 118 -7.93 13.24 -2.65
C GLU A 118 -7.00 12.18 -2.06
N LEU A 119 -5.72 12.21 -2.42
CA LEU A 119 -4.72 11.28 -1.90
C LEU A 119 -4.53 11.44 -0.38
N ALA A 120 -4.51 12.67 0.12
CA ALA A 120 -4.45 12.93 1.55
C ALA A 120 -5.66 12.33 2.29
N ALA A 121 -6.86 12.38 1.70
CA ALA A 121 -8.05 11.76 2.28
C ALA A 121 -7.92 10.23 2.38
N PHE A 122 -7.45 9.55 1.33
CA PHE A 122 -7.23 8.10 1.38
C PHE A 122 -6.14 7.69 2.35
N MET A 123 -5.03 8.43 2.38
CA MET A 123 -3.94 8.12 3.29
C MET A 123 -4.32 8.38 4.75
N ARG A 124 -5.16 9.39 5.02
CA ARG A 124 -5.74 9.60 6.36
C ARG A 124 -6.54 8.38 6.82
N GLU A 125 -7.36 7.80 5.96
CA GLU A 125 -8.10 6.56 6.29
C GLU A 125 -7.15 5.37 6.48
N SER A 126 -6.08 5.26 5.67
CA SER A 126 -5.06 4.22 5.87
C SER A 126 -4.38 4.32 7.24
N VAL A 127 -3.97 5.53 7.65
CA VAL A 127 -3.36 5.78 8.97
C VAL A 127 -4.36 5.49 10.09
N LEU A 128 -5.61 5.94 9.95
CA LEU A 128 -6.64 5.74 10.97
C LEU A 128 -6.94 4.25 11.21
N MET A 129 -7.01 3.46 10.14
CA MET A 129 -7.37 2.04 10.21
C MET A 129 -6.19 1.11 10.54
N ALA A 130 -4.96 1.55 10.27
CA ALA A 130 -3.74 0.79 10.56
C ALA A 130 -2.62 1.69 11.13
N PRO A 131 -2.83 2.29 12.32
CA PRO A 131 -1.91 3.30 12.85
C PRO A 131 -0.56 2.72 13.28
N ALA A 132 -0.53 1.48 13.80
CA ALA A 132 0.67 0.85 14.36
C ALA A 132 1.06 -0.46 13.64
N ASP A 133 0.47 -0.75 12.49
CA ASP A 133 0.84 -1.91 11.68
C ASP A 133 2.13 -1.62 10.94
N GLN A 134 3.22 -2.30 11.32
CA GLN A 134 4.56 -2.01 10.80
C GLN A 134 4.63 -2.20 9.27
N ASP A 135 4.03 -3.24 8.73
CA ASP A 135 4.11 -3.54 7.30
C ASP A 135 3.36 -2.47 6.49
N ILE A 136 2.20 -2.03 6.99
CA ILE A 136 1.44 -0.96 6.35
C ILE A 136 2.15 0.39 6.50
N ILE A 137 2.75 0.69 7.66
CA ILE A 137 3.57 1.90 7.87
C ILE A 137 4.72 1.95 6.85
N LEU A 138 5.47 0.86 6.69
CA LEU A 138 6.57 0.81 5.72
C LEU A 138 6.08 1.02 4.28
N ALA A 139 4.93 0.45 3.93
CA ALA A 139 4.30 0.69 2.63
C ALA A 139 3.82 2.14 2.47
N ARG A 140 3.33 2.80 3.54
CA ARG A 140 3.01 4.23 3.53
C ARG A 140 4.26 5.09 3.37
N PHE A 141 5.39 4.72 3.98
CA PHE A 141 6.66 5.41 3.71
C PHE A 141 7.08 5.33 2.25
N ALA A 142 6.87 4.20 1.57
CA ALA A 142 7.11 4.12 0.13
C ALA A 142 6.22 5.10 -0.67
N PHE A 143 4.96 5.29 -0.25
CA PHE A 143 4.08 6.32 -0.82
C PHE A 143 4.60 7.73 -0.51
N TRP A 144 4.88 8.05 0.76
CA TRP A 144 5.34 9.37 1.20
C TRP A 144 6.63 9.80 0.51
N ASN A 145 7.56 8.85 0.33
CA ASN A 145 8.86 9.14 -0.26
C ASN A 145 8.78 9.56 -1.74
N GLN A 146 7.71 9.18 -2.42
CA GLN A 146 7.49 9.46 -3.83
C GLN A 146 6.41 10.53 -4.06
N ALA A 147 5.76 11.03 -3.00
CA ALA A 147 4.74 12.05 -3.10
C ALA A 147 5.35 13.43 -3.40
N SER A 148 4.61 14.25 -4.15
CA SER A 148 4.93 15.66 -4.34
C SER A 148 4.82 16.44 -3.02
N ALA A 149 5.49 17.58 -2.94
CA ALA A 149 5.38 18.49 -1.81
C ALA A 149 3.92 18.89 -1.52
N ALA A 150 3.09 19.08 -2.56
CA ALA A 150 1.69 19.45 -2.39
C ALA A 150 0.86 18.34 -1.71
N THR A 151 1.09 17.07 -2.06
CA THR A 151 0.42 15.93 -1.42
C THR A 151 0.89 15.73 0.01
N LEU A 152 2.20 15.85 0.26
CA LEU A 152 2.73 15.76 1.63
C LEU A 152 2.17 16.87 2.52
N GLU A 153 2.02 18.08 2.00
CA GLU A 153 1.42 19.19 2.74
C GLU A 153 -0.06 18.95 3.02
N ALA A 154 -0.83 18.53 2.02
CA ALA A 154 -2.23 18.16 2.21
C ALA A 154 -2.42 17.01 3.21
N ALA A 155 -1.43 16.12 3.33
CA ALA A 155 -1.41 14.97 4.22
C ALA A 155 -0.56 15.19 5.49
N LYS A 156 -0.17 16.43 5.83
CA LYS A 156 0.83 16.74 6.87
C LYS A 156 0.63 15.93 8.16
N ILE A 157 -0.59 15.95 8.70
CA ILE A 157 -0.94 15.24 9.95
C ILE A 157 -0.67 13.73 9.84
N SER A 158 -1.00 13.12 8.70
CA SER A 158 -0.80 11.68 8.47
C SER A 158 0.68 11.33 8.31
N VAL A 159 1.43 12.16 7.58
CA VAL A 159 2.89 12.01 7.39
C VAL A 159 3.62 12.11 8.73
N GLU A 160 3.33 13.15 9.50
CA GLU A 160 3.95 13.36 10.81
C GLU A 160 3.61 12.26 11.80
N SER A 161 2.36 11.75 11.77
CA SER A 161 1.94 10.61 12.59
C SER A 161 2.76 9.36 12.29
N ASP A 162 2.94 8.99 11.02
CA ASP A 162 3.74 7.81 10.65
C ASP A 162 5.22 7.98 11.06
N ILE A 163 5.81 9.16 10.82
CA ILE A 163 7.18 9.47 11.24
C ILE A 163 7.33 9.36 12.75
N LYS A 164 6.39 9.93 13.50
CA LYS A 164 6.42 9.91 14.96
C LYS A 164 6.33 8.47 15.48
N ILE A 165 5.38 7.69 14.96
CA ILE A 165 5.19 6.29 15.38
C ILE A 165 6.46 5.47 15.14
N VAL A 166 7.11 5.64 13.98
CA VAL A 166 8.38 4.98 13.69
C VAL A 166 9.48 5.40 14.65
N LEU A 167 9.69 6.71 14.83
CA LEU A 167 10.80 7.21 15.65
C LEU A 167 10.61 6.86 17.14
N GLU A 168 9.37 6.85 17.64
CA GLU A 168 9.09 6.55 19.05
C GLU A 168 9.04 5.05 19.35
N ASN A 169 8.40 4.25 18.48
CA ASN A 169 8.03 2.86 18.77
C ASN A 169 8.74 1.84 17.90
N GLY A 170 9.31 2.26 16.77
CA GLY A 170 9.89 1.38 15.78
C GLY A 170 11.23 0.75 16.20
N ASN A 171 11.51 -0.44 15.69
CA ASN A 171 12.85 -1.02 15.75
C ASN A 171 13.73 -0.40 14.65
N ALA A 172 14.62 0.52 15.04
CA ALA A 172 15.45 1.27 14.10
C ALA A 172 16.27 0.38 13.15
N PHE A 173 16.79 -0.76 13.61
CA PHE A 173 17.61 -1.65 12.78
C PHE A 173 16.80 -2.44 11.75
N GLN A 174 15.47 -2.55 11.94
CA GLN A 174 14.57 -3.17 10.97
C GLN A 174 13.96 -2.12 10.03
N ILE A 175 13.62 -0.95 10.55
CA ILE A 175 12.90 0.08 9.78
C ILE A 175 13.84 0.87 8.88
N VAL A 176 15.00 1.32 9.38
CA VAL A 176 15.92 2.18 8.62
C VAL A 176 16.34 1.56 7.28
N PRO A 177 16.64 0.24 7.18
CA PRO A 177 16.90 -0.39 5.88
C PRO A 177 15.73 -0.30 4.89
N ALA A 178 14.48 -0.33 5.37
CA ALA A 178 13.27 -0.33 4.55
C ALA A 178 12.85 1.08 4.08
N ILE A 179 13.16 2.13 4.85
CA ILE A 179 12.88 3.53 4.50
C ILE A 179 14.10 4.29 3.97
N LYS A 180 15.15 3.54 3.58
CA LYS A 180 16.43 4.12 3.16
C LYS A 180 16.21 5.05 1.96
N ASN A 181 16.90 6.19 1.98
CA ASN A 181 16.80 7.29 1.00
C ASN A 181 15.50 8.10 1.13
N VAL A 182 15.32 8.76 2.27
CA VAL A 182 14.28 9.78 2.43
C VAL A 182 14.46 10.87 1.38
N GLY A 183 13.45 11.08 0.55
CA GLY A 183 13.42 12.05 -0.53
C GLY A 183 13.35 13.48 -0.01
N SER A 184 13.78 14.42 -0.85
CA SER A 184 13.90 15.85 -0.49
C SER A 184 12.57 16.47 -0.01
N ASN A 185 11.43 16.02 -0.55
CA ASN A 185 10.12 16.53 -0.13
C ASN A 185 9.70 16.01 1.26
N LEU A 186 10.15 14.81 1.64
CA LEU A 186 9.78 14.16 2.91
C LEU A 186 10.74 14.55 4.05
N ALA A 187 11.99 14.88 3.72
CA ALA A 187 13.03 15.25 4.68
C ALA A 187 12.64 16.38 5.67
N PRO A 188 11.95 17.47 5.26
CA PRO A 188 11.50 18.51 6.19
C PRO A 188 10.62 17.98 7.32
N TYR A 189 9.67 17.08 7.01
CA TYR A 189 8.78 16.48 8.00
C TYR A 189 9.54 15.59 8.99
N PHE A 190 10.54 14.84 8.53
CA PHE A 190 11.42 14.07 9.42
C PHE A 190 12.18 14.97 10.39
N ARG A 191 12.73 16.09 9.91
CA ARG A 191 13.44 17.05 10.77
C ARG A 191 12.52 17.69 11.80
N GLU A 192 11.31 18.08 11.40
CA GLU A 192 10.30 18.68 12.27
C GLU A 192 9.90 17.69 13.39
N VAL A 193 9.50 16.47 13.02
CA VAL A 193 9.06 15.47 14.01
C VAL A 193 10.20 15.04 14.93
N ALA A 194 11.43 14.88 14.40
CA ALA A 194 12.58 14.46 15.19
C ALA A 194 12.91 15.41 16.36
N GLN A 195 12.55 16.70 16.26
CA GLN A 195 12.73 17.67 17.35
C GLN A 195 11.79 17.40 18.54
N SER A 196 10.68 16.70 18.30
CA SER A 196 9.69 16.37 19.33
C SER A 196 9.91 14.99 19.99
N VAL A 197 10.82 14.18 19.44
CA VAL A 197 11.14 12.83 19.94
C VAL A 197 12.34 12.88 20.88
N SER A 198 12.40 11.96 21.85
CA SER A 198 13.49 11.93 22.82
C SER A 198 14.87 11.72 22.17
N ALA A 199 15.89 12.38 22.73
CA ALA A 199 17.26 12.32 22.22
C ALA A 199 17.80 10.89 22.14
N ASP A 200 17.44 10.04 23.11
CA ASP A 200 17.86 8.63 23.14
C ASP A 200 17.31 7.85 21.92
N LYS A 201 16.04 8.06 21.56
CA LYS A 201 15.42 7.44 20.39
C LYS A 201 16.07 7.92 19.11
N ILE A 202 16.29 9.23 18.99
CA ILE A 202 17.00 9.81 17.83
C ILE A 202 18.42 9.26 17.71
N ALA A 203 19.15 9.09 18.82
CA ALA A 203 20.48 8.50 18.80
C ALA A 203 20.48 7.04 18.29
N ILE A 204 19.45 6.26 18.64
CA ILE A 204 19.28 4.88 18.13
C ILE A 204 19.06 4.88 16.62
N PHE A 205 18.16 5.73 16.11
CA PHE A 205 17.91 5.85 14.67
C PHE A 205 19.14 6.34 13.89
N LYS A 206 19.89 7.29 14.46
CA LYS A 206 21.18 7.73 13.91
C LYS A 206 22.18 6.60 13.82
N LYS A 207 22.31 5.78 14.88
CA LYS A 207 23.18 4.59 14.88
C LYS A 207 22.76 3.55 13.83
N ALA A 208 21.46 3.43 13.57
CA ALA A 208 20.92 2.55 12.54
C ALA A 208 21.08 3.10 11.11
N GLY A 209 21.55 4.35 10.95
CA GLY A 209 21.85 4.97 9.65
C GLY A 209 20.83 6.01 9.18
N LEU A 210 19.90 6.45 10.04
CA LEU A 210 18.98 7.54 9.74
C LEU A 210 19.30 8.76 10.61
N ASP A 211 20.05 9.71 10.05
CA ASP A 211 20.30 11.00 10.69
C ASP A 211 19.39 12.07 10.08
N ALA A 212 18.35 12.48 10.81
CA ALA A 212 17.39 13.48 10.38
C ALA A 212 18.06 14.80 9.95
N SER A 213 19.17 15.19 10.61
CA SER A 213 19.90 16.42 10.31
C SER A 213 20.70 16.36 9.01
N ALA A 214 21.01 15.15 8.53
CA ALA A 214 21.79 14.89 7.32
C ALA A 214 20.93 14.43 6.13
N LEU A 215 19.60 14.44 6.28
CA LEU A 215 18.68 14.20 5.18
C LEU A 215 18.80 15.29 4.11
N PRO A 216 18.47 15.01 2.83
CA PRO A 216 18.61 15.95 1.71
C PRO A 216 17.74 17.20 1.82
#